data_AF-E6PTE6-F1
#
_entry.id   AF-E6PTE6-F1
#
_cell.length_a   1.000
_cell.length_b   1.000
_cell.length_c   1.000
_cell.angle_alpha   90.00
_cell.angle_beta   90.00
_cell.angle_gamma   90.00
#
_symmetry.space_group_name_H-M   'P 1'
#
loop_
_entity.id
_entity.type
_entity.pdbx_description
1 polymer ?
#
loop_
_entity_poly.entity_id
_entity_poly.type
_entity_poly.pdbx_seq_one_letter_code
_entity_poly.pdbx_strand_id
1 'polypeptide(L)' 'MATAAKALLRAPFDAMRQQYASAVHAGLIERSLLASARFERKLGALERATLGPWARRV' A
#
# COMPACT_ATOMS: atom_id res chain seq x y z
N MET A 1 14.19 14.13 13.49
CA MET A 1 13.23 14.74 12.54
C MET A 1 13.11 14.00 11.18
N ALA A 2 13.68 12.80 11.01
CA ALA A 2 13.62 12.04 9.74
C ALA A 2 12.31 11.26 9.49
N THR A 3 11.42 11.17 10.48
CA THR A 3 10.19 10.37 10.45
C THR A 3 9.06 11.01 9.65
N ALA A 4 8.94 12.34 9.68
CA ALA A 4 7.83 13.06 9.02
C ALA A 4 7.94 13.06 7.50
N ALA A 5 9.14 13.29 6.95
CA ALA A 5 9.37 13.22 5.50
C ALA A 5 9.12 11.81 4.95
N LYS A 6 9.52 10.77 5.70
CA LYS A 6 9.25 9.38 5.37
C LYS A 6 7.75 9.05 5.43
N ALA A 7 7.02 9.59 6.40
CA ALA A 7 5.57 9.45 6.48
C ALA A 7 4.86 10.15 5.30
N LEU A 8 5.31 11.35 4.92
CA LEU A 8 4.76 12.07 3.77
C LEU A 8 4.94 11.30 2.46
N LEU A 9 6.12 10.72 2.25
CA LEU A 9 6.44 9.91 1.07
C LEU A 9 5.61 8.61 1.00
N ARG A 10 5.15 8.11 2.16
CA ARG A 10 4.35 6.88 2.27
C ARG A 10 2.86 7.12 2.26
N ALA A 11 2.42 8.34 2.58
CA ALA A 11 1.02 8.75 2.59
C ALA A 11 0.24 8.31 1.32
N PRO A 12 0.74 8.48 0.08
CA PRO A 12 0.01 8.03 -1.10
C PRO A 12 -0.16 6.50 -1.15
N PHE A 13 0.87 5.74 -0.75
CA PHE A 13 0.81 4.28 -0.72
C PHE A 13 -0.13 3.77 0.38
N ASP A 14 -0.12 4.41 1.54
CA ASP A 14 -1.03 4.08 2.65
C ASP A 14 -2.49 4.44 2.31
N ALA A 15 -2.74 5.54 1.58
CA ALA A 15 -4.05 5.87 1.06
C ALA A 15 -4.56 4.82 0.04
N MET A 16 -3.69 4.35 -0.87
CA MET A 16 -4.06 3.29 -1.82
C MET A 16 -4.43 1.98 -1.11
N ARG A 17 -3.73 1.61 -0.03
CA ARG A 17 -4.09 0.44 0.80
C ARG A 17 -5.46 0.62 1.44
N GLN A 18 -5.74 1.78 2.02
CA GLN A 18 -7.02 2.06 2.65
C GLN A 18 -8.17 2.07 1.64
N GLN A 19 -7.96 2.60 0.43
CA GLN A 19 -8.97 2.60 -0.62
C GLN A 19 -9.28 1.18 -1.10
N TYR A 20 -8.26 0.34 -1.27
CA TYR A 20 -8.46 -1.06 -1.62
C TYR A 20 -9.17 -1.83 -0.50
N ALA A 21 -8.73 -1.66 0.75
CA ALA A 21 -9.38 -2.28 1.91
C ALA A 21 -10.85 -1.84 2.06
N SER A 22 -11.14 -0.56 1.85
CA SER A 22 -12.50 -0.02 1.85
C SER A 22 -13.34 -0.61 0.72
N ALA A 23 -12.79 -0.75 -0.48
CA ALA A 23 -13.50 -1.34 -1.62
C ALA A 23 -13.79 -2.84 -1.42
N VAL A 24 -12.86 -3.58 -0.81
CA VAL A 24 -13.06 -4.98 -0.41
C VAL A 24 -14.10 -5.08 0.72
N HIS A 25 -14.08 -4.19 1.70
CA HIS A 25 -15.04 -4.18 2.81
C HIS A 25 -16.45 -3.79 2.36
N ALA A 26 -16.55 -2.85 1.42
CA ALA A 26 -17.80 -2.45 0.79
C ALA A 26 -18.35 -3.49 -0.20
N GLY A 27 -17.63 -4.59 -0.45
CA GLY A 27 -18.05 -5.66 -1.38
C GLY A 27 -17.98 -5.26 -2.86
N LEU A 28 -17.36 -4.11 -3.18
CA LEU A 28 -17.14 -3.64 -4.55
C LEU A 28 -16.06 -4.45 -5.26
N ILE A 29 -15.14 -5.04 -4.49
CA ILE A 29 -14.11 -5.96 -4.97
C ILE A 29 -14.33 -7.29 -4.29
N GLU A 30 -14.28 -8.37 -5.08
CA GLU A 30 -14.37 -9.73 -4.57
C GLU A 30 -13.34 -9.92 -3.44
N ARG A 31 -13.82 -10.35 -2.27
CA ARG A 31 -13.03 -10.52 -1.04
C ARG A 31 -12.15 -11.78 -1.14
N SER A 32 -11.34 -11.83 -2.19
CA SER A 32 -10.35 -12.86 -2.44
C SER A 32 -9.06 -12.50 -1.72
N LEU A 33 -8.67 -13.34 -0.75
CA LEU A 33 -7.39 -13.22 -0.06
C LEU A 33 -6.21 -13.27 -1.05
N LEU A 34 -6.34 -14.03 -2.15
CA LEU A 34 -5.37 -14.09 -3.25
C LEU A 34 -5.28 -12.78 -4.03
N ALA A 35 -6.42 -12.15 -4.33
CA ALA A 35 -6.44 -10.85 -4.99
C ALA A 35 -5.84 -9.76 -4.10
N SER A 36 -6.19 -9.76 -2.82
CA SER A 36 -5.63 -8.84 -1.81
C SER A 36 -4.11 -9.02 -1.68
N ALA A 37 -3.63 -10.26 -1.56
CA ALA A 37 -2.20 -10.55 -1.50
C ALA A 37 -1.46 -10.18 -2.79
N ARG A 38 -2.11 -10.29 -3.96
CA ARG A 38 -1.50 -9.86 -5.24
C ARG A 38 -1.44 -8.34 -5.36
N PHE A 39 -2.48 -7.64 -4.90
CA PHE A 39 -2.50 -6.18 -4.84
C PHE A 39 -1.42 -5.64 -3.91
N GLU A 40 -1.35 -6.12 -2.67
CA GLU A 40 -0.33 -5.71 -1.69
C GLU A 40 1.10 -5.99 -2.19
N ARG A 41 1.34 -7.13 -2.85
CA ARG A 41 2.66 -7.42 -3.45
C ARG A 41 3.01 -6.45 -4.57
N LYS A 42 2.07 -6.12 -5.46
CA LYS A 42 2.28 -5.14 -6.53
C LYS A 42 2.52 -3.74 -5.96
N LEU A 43 1.72 -3.34 -4.98
CA LEU A 43 1.84 -2.05 -4.32
C LEU A 43 3.15 -1.94 -3.54
N GLY A 44 3.58 -3.01 -2.86
CA GLY A 44 4.87 -3.08 -2.19
C GLY A 44 6.06 -3.04 -3.16
N ALA A 45 5.95 -3.68 -4.32
CA ALA A 45 6.95 -3.57 -5.38
C ALA A 45 7.03 -2.14 -5.94
N LEU A 46 5.87 -1.49 -6.14
CA LEU A 46 5.81 -0.09 -6.57
C LEU A 46 6.37 0.85 -5.49
N GLU A 47 6.02 0.67 -4.22
CA GLU A 47 6.56 1.45 -3.10
C GLU A 47 8.08 1.31 -3.03
N ARG A 48 8.62 0.10 -3.26
CA ARG A 48 10.08 -0.14 -3.35
C ARG A 48 10.71 0.47 -4.60
N ALA A 49 10.01 0.48 -5.74
CA ALA A 49 10.52 1.11 -6.96
C ALA A 49 10.56 2.64 -6.83
N THR A 50 9.55 3.24 -6.19
CA THR A 50 9.43 4.70 -6.04
C THR A 50 10.24 5.25 -4.87
N LEU A 51 10.23 4.57 -3.72
CA LEU A 51 10.89 5.03 -2.49
C LEU A 51 12.22 4.31 -2.22
N GLY A 52 12.55 3.26 -2.96
CA GLY A 52 13.82 2.54 -2.82
C GLY A 52 14.10 2.10 -1.39
N PRO A 53 15.26 2.45 -0.81
CA PRO A 53 15.63 2.15 0.58
C PRO A 53 14.68 2.74 1.64
N TRP A 54 13.82 3.69 1.27
CA TRP A 54 12.88 4.34 2.19
C TRP A 54 11.49 3.69 2.22
N ALA A 55 11.23 2.68 1.39
CA ALA A 55 10.02 1.88 1.47
C ALA A 55 9.90 1.18 2.85
N ARG A 56 8.67 0.84 3.31
CA ARG A 56 8.53 -0.06 4.49
C ARG A 56 9.34 -1.34 4.18
N ARG A 57 10.29 -1.68 5.04
CA ARG A 57 10.62 -3.08 5.26
C ARG A 57 9.48 -3.62 6.14
N VAL A 58 8.46 -4.18 5.48
CA VAL A 58 7.54 -5.12 6.13
C VAL A 58 8.16 -6.49 6.03
#